data_AF-A0A6H1ZI56-F1
#
_entry.id   AF-A0A6H1ZI56-F1
#
_cell.length_a   1.000
_cell.length_b   1.000
_cell.length_c   1.000
_cell.angle_alpha   90.00
_cell.angle_beta   90.00
_cell.angle_gamma   90.00
#
_symmetry.space_group_name_H-M   'P 1'
#
loop_
_entity.id
_entity.type
_entity.pdbx_description
1 polymer ?
#
loop_
_entity_poly.entity_id
_entity_poly.type
_entity_poly.pdbx_seq_one_letter_code
_entity_poly.pdbx_strand_id
1 'polypeptide(L)'
;MGQEPPLLTAIRERGTGHKLDVSDLEDLYTGRPDPKLGTSLIHYMLTVHRNYIMEIKARLVKAIMKLGDKNQGWWAKLKALVEIVQIIRIYPQTTKDNSLYKNSNIMLEIAAKFARLYINESRKRVFLTIYKLAITEFEHDSGYSSVRDWWIEEIIKSILDGEWQPRPYQWPPKKWWIETPPYGGEHSIVYKIQQKRHEIKKLLEEVER
;
A
#
# COMPACT_ATOMS: atom_id res chain seq x y z
N MET A 1 -7.10 -19.46 -36.68
CA MET A 1 -6.71 -19.74 -35.28
C MET A 1 -5.38 -19.03 -35.06
N GLY A 2 -5.33 -17.98 -34.25
CA GLY A 2 -4.10 -17.22 -34.01
C GLY A 2 -3.20 -17.94 -33.01
N GLN A 3 -1.90 -18.04 -33.32
CA GLN A 3 -0.90 -18.56 -32.38
C GLN A 3 -0.80 -17.64 -31.16
N GLU A 4 -0.75 -18.25 -29.98
CA GLU A 4 -0.56 -17.54 -28.71
C GLU A 4 0.82 -16.85 -28.70
N PRO A 5 0.92 -15.57 -28.28
CA PRO A 5 2.19 -14.86 -28.24
C PRO A 5 3.23 -15.62 -27.40
N PRO A 6 4.49 -15.73 -27.86
CA PRO A 6 5.54 -16.52 -27.20
C PRO A 6 5.74 -16.18 -25.71
N LEU A 7 5.44 -14.95 -25.30
CA LEU A 7 5.53 -14.50 -23.92
C LEU A 7 4.45 -15.11 -23.01
N LEU A 8 3.21 -15.27 -23.51
CA LEU A 8 2.13 -15.91 -22.74
C LEU A 8 2.36 -17.41 -22.60
N THR A 9 2.93 -18.05 -23.64
CA THR A 9 3.43 -19.43 -23.57
C THR A 9 4.55 -19.55 -22.53
N ALA A 10 5.51 -18.62 -22.52
CA ALA A 10 6.60 -18.62 -21.54
C ALA A 10 6.13 -18.38 -20.10
N ILE A 11 5.15 -17.49 -19.86
CA ILE A 11 4.59 -17.25 -18.52
C ILE A 11 3.81 -18.49 -18.03
N ARG A 12 3.06 -19.13 -18.94
CA ARG A 12 2.30 -20.34 -18.65
C ARG A 12 3.20 -21.54 -18.35
N GLU A 13 4.30 -21.72 -19.09
CA GLU A 13 5.30 -22.76 -18.86
C GLU A 13 6.14 -22.49 -17.59
N ARG A 14 6.32 -21.23 -17.20
CA ARG A 14 7.03 -20.83 -15.95
C ARG A 14 6.18 -20.98 -14.69
N GLY A 15 4.85 -21.00 -14.80
CA GLY A 15 3.93 -21.21 -13.67
C GLY A 15 3.90 -22.63 -13.10
N THR A 16 4.52 -23.62 -13.78
CA THR A 16 4.43 -25.05 -13.43
C THR A 16 5.64 -25.62 -12.68
N GLY A 17 6.55 -24.80 -12.15
CA GLY A 17 7.53 -25.26 -11.16
C GLY A 17 9.00 -24.97 -11.43
N HIS A 18 9.34 -24.04 -12.32
CA HIS A 18 10.73 -23.55 -12.40
C HIS A 18 11.03 -22.62 -11.21
N LYS A 19 12.11 -22.94 -10.46
CA LYS A 19 12.72 -21.99 -9.52
C LYS A 19 13.24 -20.80 -10.34
N LEU A 20 12.72 -19.62 -10.06
CA LEU A 20 13.24 -18.35 -10.59
C LEU A 20 14.73 -18.22 -10.20
N ASP A 21 15.59 -18.13 -11.20
CA ASP A 21 16.99 -17.74 -11.03
C ASP A 21 17.03 -16.21 -10.82
N VAL A 22 17.93 -15.74 -9.95
CA VAL A 22 18.09 -14.32 -9.63
C VAL A 22 18.53 -13.53 -10.87
N SER A 23 19.23 -14.17 -11.81
CA SER A 23 19.65 -13.57 -13.09
C SER A 23 18.47 -13.18 -13.99
N ASP A 24 17.36 -13.92 -13.97
CA ASP A 24 16.15 -13.59 -14.75
C ASP A 24 15.46 -12.31 -14.24
N LEU A 25 15.68 -11.95 -12.97
CA LEU A 25 15.15 -10.74 -12.36
C LEU A 25 16.05 -9.53 -12.65
N GLU A 26 17.36 -9.70 -12.84
CA GLU A 26 18.29 -8.61 -13.16
C GLU A 26 18.01 -8.03 -14.56
N ASP A 27 17.69 -8.85 -15.56
CA ASP A 27 17.32 -8.36 -16.90
C ASP A 27 15.98 -7.60 -16.91
N LEU A 28 15.07 -7.94 -15.99
CA LEU A 28 13.79 -7.24 -15.81
C LEU A 28 13.94 -5.88 -15.10
N TYR A 29 15.00 -5.70 -14.31
CA TYR A 29 15.25 -4.48 -13.52
C TYR A 29 16.30 -3.54 -14.14
N THR A 30 17.20 -4.04 -14.99
CA THR A 30 18.27 -3.21 -15.60
C THR A 30 17.82 -2.41 -16.81
N GLY A 31 16.60 -2.64 -17.32
CA GLY A 31 16.00 -1.79 -18.35
C GLY A 31 16.77 -1.75 -19.67
N ARG A 32 17.59 -2.78 -20.00
CA ARG A 32 18.22 -2.85 -21.32
C ARG A 32 17.14 -3.18 -22.36
N PRO A 33 16.78 -2.26 -23.26
CA PRO A 33 15.78 -2.55 -24.27
C PRO A 33 16.32 -3.65 -25.20
N ASP A 34 15.53 -4.69 -25.44
CA ASP A 34 15.80 -5.64 -26.51
C ASP A 34 15.76 -4.90 -27.85
N PRO A 35 16.89 -4.78 -28.57
CA PRO A 35 16.97 -4.02 -29.82
C PRO A 35 16.09 -4.59 -30.95
N LYS A 36 15.53 -5.81 -30.79
CA LYS A 36 14.62 -6.42 -31.77
C LYS A 36 13.15 -6.07 -31.55
N LEU A 37 12.79 -5.56 -30.37
CA LEU A 37 11.45 -5.06 -30.08
C LEU A 37 11.41 -3.56 -30.41
N GLY A 38 11.26 -3.24 -31.70
CA GLY A 38 11.01 -1.87 -32.20
C GLY A 38 9.70 -1.23 -31.71
N THR A 39 9.02 -1.85 -30.75
CA THR A 39 7.99 -1.26 -29.90
C THR A 39 8.66 -0.38 -28.86
N SER A 40 8.35 0.91 -28.87
CA SER A 40 8.92 1.90 -27.96
C SER A 40 8.90 1.41 -26.51
N LEU A 41 9.91 1.79 -25.72
CA LEU A 41 9.98 1.54 -24.27
C LEU A 41 8.63 1.81 -23.56
N ILE A 42 7.88 2.79 -24.06
CA ILE A 42 6.52 3.12 -23.63
C ILE A 42 5.54 1.97 -23.85
N HIS A 43 5.52 1.32 -25.01
CA HIS A 43 4.66 0.16 -25.27
C HIS A 43 5.02 -1.04 -24.38
N TYR A 44 6.31 -1.29 -24.14
CA TYR A 44 6.76 -2.31 -23.20
C TYR A 44 6.32 -1.97 -21.77
N MET A 45 6.60 -0.76 -21.28
CA MET A 45 6.18 -0.30 -19.96
C MET A 45 4.67 -0.36 -19.80
N LEU A 46 3.88 0.05 -20.80
CA LEU A 46 2.42 -0.02 -20.77
C LEU A 46 1.91 -1.46 -20.79
N THR A 47 2.55 -2.37 -21.54
CA THR A 47 2.14 -3.78 -21.60
C THR A 47 2.47 -4.52 -20.32
N VAL A 48 3.68 -4.31 -19.78
CA VAL A 48 4.09 -4.84 -18.48
C VAL A 48 3.20 -4.26 -17.39
N HIS A 49 3.00 -2.95 -17.35
CA HIS A 49 2.11 -2.30 -16.39
C HIS A 49 0.67 -2.81 -16.48
N ARG A 50 0.12 -2.95 -17.69
CA ARG A 50 -1.24 -3.47 -17.90
C ARG A 50 -1.38 -4.92 -17.46
N ASN A 51 -0.46 -5.79 -17.86
CA ASN A 51 -0.51 -7.21 -17.49
C ASN A 51 -0.28 -7.38 -15.98
N TYR A 52 0.65 -6.61 -15.42
CA TYR A 52 0.94 -6.56 -13.99
C TYR A 52 -0.27 -6.11 -13.18
N ILE A 53 -0.87 -4.97 -13.54
CA ILE A 53 -2.07 -4.44 -12.88
C ILE A 53 -3.21 -5.45 -13.00
N MET A 54 -3.51 -5.92 -14.20
CA MET A 54 -4.70 -6.74 -14.41
C MET A 54 -4.56 -8.13 -13.77
N GLU A 55 -3.41 -8.78 -13.86
CA GLU A 55 -3.26 -10.14 -13.35
C GLU A 55 -3.00 -10.14 -11.83
N ILE A 56 -2.08 -9.30 -11.36
CA ILE A 56 -1.70 -9.31 -9.94
C ILE A 56 -2.77 -8.64 -9.09
N LYS A 57 -3.30 -7.47 -9.48
CA LYS A 57 -4.37 -6.83 -8.69
C LYS A 57 -5.64 -7.65 -8.71
N ALA A 58 -6.03 -8.25 -9.85
CA ALA A 58 -7.23 -9.10 -9.86
C ALA A 58 -7.08 -10.32 -8.93
N ARG A 59 -5.90 -10.95 -8.91
CA ARG A 59 -5.62 -12.04 -7.97
C ARG A 59 -5.65 -11.58 -6.52
N LEU A 60 -5.07 -10.42 -6.22
CA LEU A 60 -5.08 -9.81 -4.89
C LEU A 60 -6.51 -9.51 -4.43
N VAL A 61 -7.30 -8.83 -5.26
CA VAL A 61 -8.71 -8.49 -4.99
C VAL A 61 -9.52 -9.76 -4.78
N LYS A 62 -9.36 -10.76 -5.65
CA LYS A 62 -10.05 -12.06 -5.51
C LYS A 62 -9.68 -12.77 -4.21
N ALA A 63 -8.41 -12.71 -3.79
CA ALA A 63 -7.97 -13.27 -2.53
C ALA A 63 -8.58 -12.52 -1.33
N ILE A 64 -8.59 -11.18 -1.36
CA ILE A 64 -9.21 -10.35 -0.31
C ILE A 64 -10.71 -10.62 -0.22
N MET A 65 -11.43 -10.70 -1.34
CA MET A 65 -12.86 -11.01 -1.36
C MET A 65 -13.16 -12.38 -0.74
N LYS A 66 -12.33 -13.40 -1.02
CA LYS A 66 -12.46 -14.72 -0.39
C LYS A 66 -12.26 -14.70 1.13
N LEU A 67 -11.44 -13.79 1.65
CA LEU A 67 -11.27 -13.64 3.10
C LEU A 67 -12.51 -13.05 3.77
N GLY A 68 -13.15 -12.08 3.10
CA GLY A 68 -14.37 -11.42 3.58
C GLY A 68 -15.63 -12.28 3.46
N ASP A 69 -15.64 -13.25 2.55
CA ASP A 69 -16.79 -14.12 2.34
C ASP A 69 -17.03 -15.06 3.55
N LYS A 70 -18.21 -14.91 4.15
CA LYS A 70 -18.64 -15.69 5.33
C LYS A 70 -18.90 -17.15 5.00
N ASN A 71 -19.19 -17.47 3.74
CA ASN A 71 -19.51 -18.82 3.29
C ASN A 71 -18.26 -19.66 2.97
N GLN A 72 -17.07 -19.06 2.97
CA GLN A 72 -15.82 -19.77 2.70
C GLN A 72 -15.35 -20.56 3.92
N GLY A 73 -15.03 -21.84 3.70
CA GLY A 73 -14.37 -22.68 4.70
C GLY A 73 -12.97 -22.18 5.06
N TRP A 74 -12.50 -22.57 6.25
CA TRP A 74 -11.18 -22.22 6.79
C TRP A 74 -10.02 -22.40 5.78
N TRP A 75 -9.99 -23.52 5.05
CA TRP A 75 -8.93 -23.81 4.07
C TRP A 75 -8.90 -22.83 2.89
N ALA A 76 -10.06 -22.38 2.41
CA ALA A 76 -10.14 -21.38 1.34
C ALA A 76 -9.58 -20.03 1.81
N LYS A 77 -9.87 -19.65 3.06
CA LYS A 77 -9.31 -18.44 3.68
C LYS A 77 -7.80 -18.55 3.86
N LEU A 78 -7.30 -19.70 4.32
CA LEU A 78 -5.86 -19.93 4.43
C LEU A 78 -5.16 -19.83 3.05
N LYS A 79 -5.74 -20.43 2.01
CA LYS A 79 -5.22 -20.33 0.64
C LYS A 79 -5.19 -18.89 0.14
N ALA A 80 -6.23 -18.12 0.42
CA ALA A 80 -6.29 -16.70 0.09
C ALA A 80 -5.21 -15.88 0.82
N LEU A 81 -4.95 -16.16 2.11
CA LEU A 81 -3.85 -15.53 2.84
C LEU A 81 -2.48 -15.84 2.22
N VAL A 82 -2.23 -17.10 1.86
CA VAL A 82 -0.98 -17.50 1.21
C VAL A 82 -0.82 -16.80 -0.14
N GLU A 83 -1.88 -16.69 -0.93
CA GLU A 83 -1.88 -15.98 -2.21
C GLU A 83 -1.55 -14.49 -2.03
N ILE A 84 -2.13 -13.82 -1.03
CA ILE A 84 -1.80 -12.43 -0.70
C ILE A 84 -0.31 -12.28 -0.36
N VAL A 85 0.23 -13.17 0.47
CA VAL A 85 1.65 -13.13 0.86
C VAL A 85 2.56 -13.34 -0.35
N GLN A 86 2.22 -14.27 -1.25
CA GLN A 86 2.98 -14.50 -2.49
C GLN A 86 2.96 -13.26 -3.38
N ILE A 87 1.79 -12.66 -3.57
CA ILE A 87 1.63 -11.44 -4.34
C ILE A 87 2.51 -10.32 -3.77
N ILE A 88 2.41 -10.07 -2.45
CA ILE A 88 3.19 -9.00 -1.80
C ILE A 88 4.71 -9.21 -1.88
N ARG A 89 5.18 -10.46 -2.01
CA ARG A 89 6.60 -10.76 -2.22
C ARG A 89 7.08 -10.43 -3.64
N ILE A 90 6.19 -10.48 -4.62
CA ILE A 90 6.51 -10.19 -6.02
C ILE A 90 6.49 -8.67 -6.28
N TYR A 91 5.72 -7.91 -5.50
CA TYR A 91 5.69 -6.46 -5.61
C TYR A 91 7.05 -5.83 -5.28
N PRO A 92 7.61 -4.98 -6.18
CA PRO A 92 8.78 -4.18 -5.89
C PRO A 92 8.55 -3.42 -4.59
N GLN A 93 9.48 -3.53 -3.64
CA GLN A 93 9.32 -2.79 -2.40
C GLN A 93 9.63 -1.32 -2.64
N THR A 94 8.67 -0.46 -2.35
CA THR A 94 8.91 0.98 -2.29
C THR A 94 9.82 1.28 -1.09
N THR A 95 10.95 1.91 -1.36
CA THR A 95 11.95 2.42 -0.41
C THR A 95 12.10 3.92 -0.60
N LYS A 96 12.83 4.60 0.29
CA LYS A 96 13.11 6.03 0.11
C LYS A 96 13.91 6.32 -1.16
N ASP A 97 14.78 5.39 -1.55
CA ASP A 97 15.70 5.58 -2.67
C ASP A 97 15.04 5.33 -4.04
N ASN A 98 13.94 4.58 -4.08
CA ASN A 98 13.22 4.28 -5.32
C ASN A 98 11.80 4.89 -5.40
N SER A 99 11.41 5.66 -4.39
CA SER A 99 10.15 6.41 -4.37
C SER A 99 10.29 7.70 -5.18
N LEU A 100 9.35 7.92 -6.10
CA LEU A 100 9.21 9.12 -6.92
C LEU A 100 8.40 10.20 -6.20
N TYR A 101 7.43 9.80 -5.35
CA TYR A 101 6.51 10.75 -4.72
C TYR A 101 6.86 11.10 -3.28
N LYS A 102 6.85 12.40 -2.96
CA LYS A 102 7.08 12.92 -1.60
C LYS A 102 6.10 12.35 -0.56
N ASN A 103 4.83 12.18 -0.92
CA ASN A 103 3.82 11.64 0.00
C ASN A 103 4.10 10.16 0.35
N SER A 104 4.58 9.36 -0.60
CA SER A 104 5.03 7.99 -0.32
C SER A 104 6.20 7.96 0.66
N ASN A 105 7.15 8.88 0.52
CA ASN A 105 8.26 9.04 1.47
C ASN A 105 7.78 9.36 2.90
N ILE A 106 6.78 10.25 3.04
CA ILE A 106 6.16 10.54 4.34
C ILE A 106 5.50 9.27 4.92
N MET A 107 4.79 8.50 4.10
CA MET A 107 4.17 7.24 4.55
C MET A 107 5.22 6.20 5.00
N LEU A 108 6.35 6.09 4.29
CA LEU A 108 7.46 5.22 4.70
C LEU A 108 8.03 5.63 6.07
N GLU A 109 8.14 6.94 6.34
CA GLU A 109 8.58 7.45 7.64
C GLU A 109 7.58 7.15 8.76
N ILE A 110 6.28 7.30 8.49
CA ILE A 110 5.21 6.94 9.42
C ILE A 110 5.26 5.44 9.72
N ALA A 111 5.41 4.59 8.70
CA ALA A 111 5.53 3.14 8.89
C ALA A 111 6.79 2.78 9.71
N ALA A 112 7.92 3.42 9.45
CA ALA A 112 9.15 3.22 10.23
C ALA A 112 9.00 3.71 11.68
N LYS A 113 8.28 4.82 11.91
CA LYS A 113 7.93 5.28 13.27
C LYS A 113 7.04 4.27 13.97
N PHE A 114 5.99 3.77 13.31
CA PHE A 114 5.13 2.71 13.85
C PHE A 114 5.93 1.46 14.22
N ALA A 115 6.84 1.01 13.34
CA ALA A 115 7.67 -0.17 13.57
C ALA A 115 8.53 -0.07 14.84
N ARG A 116 9.03 1.13 15.13
CA ARG A 116 9.79 1.42 16.36
C ARG A 116 8.90 1.43 17.58
N LEU A 117 7.69 1.99 17.47
CA LEU A 117 6.79 2.15 18.60
C LEU A 117 6.06 0.86 19.01
N TYR A 118 5.82 -0.06 18.08
CA TYR A 118 5.00 -1.25 18.32
C TYR A 118 5.83 -2.46 18.77
N ILE A 119 5.50 -3.02 19.94
CA ILE A 119 6.31 -4.07 20.60
C ILE A 119 6.03 -5.47 20.04
N ASN A 120 4.76 -5.82 19.78
CA ASN A 120 4.41 -7.19 19.41
C ASN A 120 4.80 -7.48 17.95
N GLU A 121 5.84 -8.29 17.76
CA GLU A 121 6.44 -8.61 16.44
C GLU A 121 5.44 -9.18 15.44
N SER A 122 4.60 -10.13 15.86
CA SER A 122 3.66 -10.80 14.94
C SER A 122 2.63 -9.81 14.39
N ARG A 123 2.02 -8.99 15.25
CA ARG A 123 1.07 -7.95 14.83
C ARG A 123 1.78 -6.83 14.07
N LYS A 124 2.99 -6.45 14.47
CA LYS A 124 3.81 -5.47 13.76
C LYS A 124 4.02 -5.89 12.31
N ARG A 125 4.38 -7.15 12.05
CA ARG A 125 4.56 -7.67 10.69
C ARG A 125 3.30 -7.55 9.84
N VAL A 126 2.12 -7.79 10.43
CA VAL A 126 0.83 -7.62 9.72
C VAL A 126 0.63 -6.15 9.32
N PHE A 127 0.75 -5.22 10.26
CA PHE A 127 0.60 -3.79 9.96
C PHE A 127 1.63 -3.30 8.94
N LEU A 128 2.91 -3.69 9.07
CA LEU A 128 3.95 -3.31 8.11
C LEU A 128 3.71 -3.89 6.72
N THR A 129 3.12 -5.08 6.63
CA THR A 129 2.70 -5.67 5.35
C THR A 129 1.58 -4.85 4.70
N ILE A 130 0.61 -4.39 5.50
CA ILE A 130 -0.47 -3.51 5.03
C ILE A 130 0.09 -2.16 4.59
N TYR A 131 0.98 -1.55 5.38
CA TYR A 131 1.65 -0.30 5.00
C TYR A 131 2.43 -0.46 3.69
N LYS A 132 3.21 -1.54 3.55
CA LYS A 132 3.94 -1.83 2.32
C LYS A 132 3.01 -1.90 1.12
N LEU A 133 1.93 -2.67 1.22
CA LEU A 133 0.96 -2.80 0.14
C LEU A 133 0.35 -1.45 -0.24
N ALA A 134 -0.12 -0.68 0.74
CA ALA A 134 -0.74 0.62 0.49
C ALA A 134 0.24 1.61 -0.16
N ILE A 135 1.45 1.73 0.38
CA ILE A 135 2.48 2.64 -0.16
C ILE A 135 2.84 2.25 -1.59
N THR A 136 3.06 0.96 -1.84
CA THR A 136 3.40 0.48 -3.18
C THR A 136 2.28 0.70 -4.18
N GLU A 137 1.02 0.49 -3.80
CA GLU A 137 -0.12 0.82 -4.68
C GLU A 137 -0.21 2.32 -4.98
N PHE A 138 -0.03 3.19 -3.99
CA PHE A 138 -0.04 4.64 -4.20
C PHE A 138 1.16 5.16 -4.99
N GLU A 139 2.30 4.47 -4.93
CA GLU A 139 3.50 4.80 -5.70
C GLU A 139 3.36 4.43 -7.18
N HIS A 140 2.69 3.33 -7.50
CA HIS A 140 2.61 2.83 -8.88
C HIS A 140 1.32 3.21 -9.61
N ASP A 141 0.31 3.72 -8.91
CA ASP A 141 -0.98 4.07 -9.49
C ASP A 141 -1.38 5.50 -9.12
N SER A 142 -1.21 6.41 -10.08
CA SER A 142 -1.54 7.83 -9.91
C SER A 142 -3.02 8.06 -9.55
N GLY A 143 -3.93 7.21 -10.03
CA GLY A 143 -5.35 7.28 -9.69
C GLY A 143 -5.58 7.02 -8.20
N TYR A 144 -4.88 6.03 -7.63
CA TYR A 144 -4.94 5.77 -6.19
C TYR A 144 -4.23 6.84 -5.35
N SER A 145 -3.20 7.51 -5.87
CA SER A 145 -2.57 8.64 -5.17
C SER A 145 -3.57 9.78 -4.93
N SER A 146 -4.36 10.16 -5.93
CA SER A 146 -5.38 11.20 -5.77
C SER A 146 -6.50 10.78 -4.83
N VAL A 147 -6.95 9.51 -4.89
CA VAL A 147 -7.95 8.98 -3.96
C VAL A 147 -7.43 8.95 -2.52
N ARG A 148 -6.15 8.62 -2.30
CA ARG A 148 -5.50 8.70 -0.99
C ARG A 148 -5.53 10.12 -0.44
N ASP A 149 -5.14 11.10 -1.25
CA ASP A 149 -5.05 12.49 -0.82
C ASP A 149 -6.44 13.02 -0.49
N TRP A 150 -7.45 12.71 -1.32
CA TRP A 150 -8.85 12.97 -1.02
C TRP A 150 -9.31 12.31 0.29
N TRP A 151 -8.97 11.05 0.56
CA TRP A 151 -9.29 10.40 1.84
C TRP A 151 -8.67 11.12 3.04
N ILE A 152 -7.45 11.63 2.91
CA ILE A 152 -6.81 12.41 3.98
C ILE A 152 -7.57 13.71 4.20
N GLU A 153 -7.97 14.40 3.14
CA GLU A 153 -8.79 15.62 3.22
C GLU A 153 -10.13 15.35 3.93
N GLU A 154 -10.84 14.27 3.58
CA GLU A 154 -12.10 13.90 4.23
C GLU A 154 -11.91 13.57 5.71
N ILE A 155 -10.81 12.88 6.09
CA ILE A 155 -10.48 12.64 7.50
C ILE A 155 -10.25 13.97 8.24
N ILE A 156 -9.54 14.92 7.62
CA ILE A 156 -9.30 16.24 8.22
C ILE A 156 -10.62 17.00 8.41
N LYS A 157 -11.51 16.97 7.42
CA LYS A 157 -12.85 17.58 7.52
C LYS A 157 -13.65 16.97 8.68
N SER A 158 -13.74 15.64 8.77
CA SER A 158 -14.40 14.96 9.90
C SER A 158 -13.75 15.28 11.26
N ILE A 159 -12.44 15.49 11.33
CA ILE A 159 -11.78 15.97 12.55
C ILE A 159 -12.28 17.38 12.91
N LEU A 160 -12.29 18.30 11.94
CA LEU A 160 -12.73 19.69 12.12
C LEU A 160 -14.23 19.81 12.43
N ASP A 161 -15.04 18.88 11.96
CA ASP A 161 -16.47 18.77 12.27
C ASP A 161 -16.72 18.16 13.67
N GLY A 162 -15.69 17.59 14.28
CA GLY A 162 -15.79 16.96 15.60
C GLY A 162 -16.33 15.52 15.57
N GLU A 163 -16.44 14.92 14.39
CA GLU A 163 -16.95 13.56 14.21
C GLU A 163 -15.87 12.50 14.52
N TRP A 164 -14.61 12.82 14.24
CA TRP A 164 -13.50 11.91 14.48
C TRP A 164 -13.03 11.92 15.93
N GLN A 165 -13.17 10.81 16.65
CA GLN A 165 -12.80 10.76 18.06
C GLN A 165 -11.27 10.75 18.26
N PRO A 166 -10.73 11.53 19.21
CA PRO A 166 -9.32 11.42 19.58
C PRO A 166 -9.04 10.05 20.21
N ARG A 167 -7.81 9.54 20.01
CA ARG A 167 -7.39 8.32 20.71
C ARG A 167 -7.58 8.45 22.24
N PRO A 168 -8.03 7.41 22.96
CA PRO A 168 -8.18 7.48 24.40
C PRO A 168 -6.87 7.82 25.12
N TYR A 169 -6.97 8.37 26.33
CA TYR A 169 -5.79 8.70 27.15
C TYR A 169 -4.95 7.43 27.42
N GLN A 170 -3.64 7.54 27.18
CA GLN A 170 -2.65 6.46 27.31
C GLN A 170 -2.93 5.21 26.46
N TRP A 171 -3.65 5.35 25.34
CA TRP A 171 -3.81 4.29 24.33
C TRP A 171 -2.96 4.54 23.06
N PRO A 172 -2.30 3.51 22.51
CA PRO A 172 -2.33 2.09 22.90
C PRO A 172 -1.60 1.78 24.23
N PRO A 173 -1.84 0.62 24.87
CA PRO A 173 -1.28 0.29 26.18
C PRO A 173 0.23 0.10 26.11
N LYS A 174 0.96 0.50 27.16
CA LYS A 174 2.43 0.41 27.25
C LYS A 174 3.00 -0.98 26.93
N LYS A 175 2.28 -2.06 27.27
CA LYS A 175 2.70 -3.44 26.94
C LYS A 175 2.83 -3.71 25.44
N TRP A 176 2.23 -2.88 24.60
CA TRP A 176 2.26 -2.99 23.13
C TRP A 176 2.87 -1.77 22.43
N TRP A 177 3.19 -0.70 23.17
CA TRP A 177 3.52 0.61 22.61
C TRP A 177 4.54 1.38 23.47
N ILE A 178 5.65 1.84 22.88
CA ILE A 178 6.77 2.49 23.60
C ILE A 178 6.79 4.03 23.52
N GLU A 179 5.71 4.68 23.07
CA GLU A 179 5.64 6.16 23.09
C GLU A 179 5.70 6.70 24.52
N THR A 180 6.48 7.76 24.76
CA THR A 180 6.59 8.39 26.07
C THR A 180 5.27 9.11 26.42
N PRO A 181 4.60 8.75 27.53
CA PRO A 181 3.41 9.48 27.98
C PRO A 181 3.75 10.89 28.47
N PRO A 182 2.76 11.82 28.47
CA PRO A 182 1.36 11.55 28.20
C PRO A 182 1.02 11.57 26.70
N TYR A 183 0.11 10.70 26.29
CA TYR A 183 -0.36 10.61 24.91
C TYR A 183 -1.84 10.23 24.86
N GLY A 184 -2.50 10.64 23.77
CA GLY A 184 -3.95 10.50 23.63
C GLY A 184 -4.74 11.42 24.57
N GLY A 185 -6.07 11.28 24.56
CA GLY A 185 -6.98 12.23 25.21
C GLY A 185 -6.68 13.66 24.77
N GLU A 186 -6.51 14.56 25.74
CA GLU A 186 -6.16 15.96 25.51
C GLU A 186 -4.79 16.19 24.84
N HIS A 187 -3.88 15.21 24.92
CA HIS A 187 -2.57 15.27 24.28
C HIS A 187 -2.60 14.80 22.82
N SER A 188 -3.72 14.23 22.35
CA SER A 188 -3.91 13.84 20.95
C SER A 188 -3.90 15.06 20.03
N ILE A 189 -3.27 14.95 18.86
CA ILE A 189 -3.34 16.00 17.83
C ILE A 189 -4.78 16.25 17.38
N VAL A 190 -5.59 15.18 17.27
CA VAL A 190 -7.02 15.27 16.94
C VAL A 190 -7.76 16.15 17.95
N TYR A 191 -7.52 15.94 19.24
CA TYR A 191 -8.16 16.74 20.29
C TYR A 191 -7.75 18.21 20.18
N LYS A 192 -6.45 18.47 20.01
CA LYS A 192 -5.91 19.84 19.87
C LYS A 192 -6.51 20.57 18.67
N ILE A 193 -6.64 19.89 17.52
CA ILE A 193 -7.30 20.44 16.34
C ILE A 193 -8.77 20.75 16.64
N GLN A 194 -9.48 19.85 17.31
CA GLN A 194 -10.90 20.05 17.66
C GLN A 194 -11.12 21.22 18.61
N GLN A 195 -10.23 21.46 19.58
CA GLN A 195 -10.29 22.65 20.44
C GLN A 195 -10.13 23.95 19.66
N LYS A 196 -9.49 23.89 18.49
CA LYS A 196 -9.20 25.04 17.63
C LYS A 196 -10.02 25.07 16.34
N ARG A 197 -11.02 24.19 16.20
CA ARG A 197 -11.74 23.99 14.93
C ARG A 197 -12.41 25.26 14.39
N HIS A 198 -12.96 26.13 15.25
CA HIS A 198 -13.60 27.37 14.80
C HIS A 198 -12.59 28.38 14.25
N GLU A 199 -11.44 28.52 14.92
CA GLU A 199 -10.32 29.35 14.44
C GLU A 199 -9.79 28.82 13.11
N ILE A 200 -9.59 27.50 12.99
CA ILE A 200 -9.08 26.87 11.77
C ILE A 200 -10.08 27.03 10.61
N LYS A 201 -11.38 26.77 10.83
CA LYS A 201 -12.41 26.93 9.81
C LYS A 201 -12.47 28.37 9.27
N LYS A 202 -12.42 29.36 10.17
CA LYS A 202 -12.37 30.77 9.77
C LYS A 202 -11.17 31.08 8.86
N LEU A 203 -9.99 30.55 9.19
CA LEU A 203 -8.79 30.73 8.35
C LEU A 203 -8.96 30.09 6.96
N LEU A 204 -9.62 28.93 6.87
CA LEU A 204 -9.88 28.28 5.59
C LEU A 204 -10.83 29.12 4.72
N GLU A 205 -11.90 29.68 5.30
CA GLU A 205 -12.84 30.57 4.61
C GLU A 205 -12.18 31.86 4.10
N GLU A 206 -11.14 32.36 4.79
CA GLU A 206 -10.39 33.55 4.37
C GLU A 206 -9.48 33.27 3.16
N VAL A 207 -8.99 32.04 3.01
CA VAL A 207 -8.11 31.64 1.89
C VAL A 207 -8.92 31.34 0.61
N GLU A 208 -10.20 31.01 0.74
CA GLU A 208 -11.10 30.75 -0.40
C GLU A 208 -11.60 32.03 -1.11
N ARG A 209 -11.31 33.21 -0.55
CA ARG A 209 -11.69 34.52 -1.09
C ARG A 209 -10.58 35.15 -1.92
#